data_AF-A0A3N5U6V9-F1
#
_entry.id   AF-A0A3N5U6V9-F1
#
_cell.length_a   1.000
_cell.length_b   1.000
_cell.length_c   1.000
_cell.angle_alpha   90.00
_cell.angle_beta   90.00
_cell.angle_gamma   90.00
#
_symmetry.space_group_name_H-M   'P 1'
#
loop_
_entity.id
_entity.type
_entity.pdbx_description
1 polymer ?
#
loop_
_entity_poly.entity_id
_entity_poly.type
_entity_poly.pdbx_seq_one_letter_code
_entity_poly.pdbx_strand_id
1 'polypeptide(L)' 'MSNRIIQQHGGVITVETAPGKGSHFSIILPKLLSESLKVPHIDGEAASR' A
#
# COMPACT_ATOMS: atom_id res chain seq x y z
N MET A 1 8.09 -2.61 -6.89
CA MET A 1 6.75 -3.12 -6.54
C MET A 1 6.16 -2.45 -5.31
N SER A 2 6.91 -2.26 -4.23
CA SER A 2 6.38 -1.68 -2.97
C SER A 2 5.76 -0.29 -3.11
N ASN A 3 6.33 0.61 -3.92
CA ASN A 3 5.76 1.94 -4.16
C ASN A 3 4.33 1.89 -4.73
N ARG A 4 4.05 0.93 -5.63
CA ARG A 4 2.73 0.78 -6.24
C ARG A 4 1.66 0.36 -5.23
N ILE A 5 2.00 -0.56 -4.33
CA ILE A 5 1.11 -1.02 -3.25
C ILE A 5 0.78 0.14 -2.30
N ILE A 6 1.80 0.91 -1.92
CA ILE A 6 1.63 2.05 -1.01
C ILE A 6 0.71 3.11 -1.63
N GLN A 7 0.90 3.44 -2.92
CA GLN A 7 0.04 4.39 -3.63
C GLN A 7 -1.40 3.89 -3.80
N GLN A 8 -1.60 2.59 -4.08
CA GLN A 8 -2.95 1.99 -4.19
C GLN A 8 -3.74 2.10 -2.89
N HIS A 9 -3.06 2.17 -1.74
CA HIS A 9 -3.67 2.37 -0.44
C HIS A 9 -3.70 3.84 0.00
N GLY A 10 -3.46 4.78 -0.92
CA GLY A 10 -3.45 6.22 -0.64
C GLY A 10 -2.29 6.66 0.26
N GLY A 11 -1.26 5.83 0.37
CA GLY A 11 -0.07 6.10 1.16
C GLY A 11 1.06 6.75 0.37
N VAL A 12 2.11 7.12 1.10
CA VAL A 12 3.32 7.73 0.55
C VAL A 12 4.55 7.03 1.15
N ILE A 13 5.62 6.92 0.35
CA ILE A 13 6.93 6.44 0.79
C ILE A 13 7.99 7.52 0.58
N THR A 14 8.80 7.77 1.61
CA THR A 14 9.96 8.65 1.56
C THR A 14 11.22 7.88 1.91
N VAL A 15 12.36 8.36 1.39
CA VAL A 15 13.67 7.72 1.60
C VAL A 15 14.66 8.78 2.03
N GLU A 16 15.31 8.53 3.16
CA GLU A 16 16.43 9.31 3.65
C GLU A 16 17.67 8.43 3.57
N THR A 17 18.71 8.91 2.89
CA THR A 17 19.97 8.17 2.76
C THR A 17 21.15 9.09 3.03
N ALA A 18 22.17 8.53 3.66
CA ALA A 18 23.44 9.20 3.88
C ALA A 18 24.58 8.22 3.56
N PRO A 19 25.64 8.67 2.84
CA PRO A 19 26.78 7.83 2.50
C PRO A 19 27.36 7.13 3.74
N GLY A 20 27.55 5.82 3.66
CA GLY A 20 28.09 5.00 4.75
C GLY A 20 27.15 4.78 5.94
N LYS A 21 25.89 5.25 5.89
CA LYS A 21 24.87 5.06 6.95
C LYS A 21 23.70 4.17 6.53
N GLY A 22 23.61 3.84 5.24
CA GLY A 22 22.49 3.09 4.67
C GLY A 22 21.32 4.01 4.32
N SER A 23 20.12 3.43 4.25
CA SER A 23 18.90 4.14 3.87
C SER A 23 17.78 3.83 4.83
N HIS A 24 17.05 4.87 5.23
CA HIS A 24 15.84 4.78 6.04
C HIS A 24 14.62 5.01 5.14
N PHE A 25 13.69 4.07 5.16
CA PHE A 25 12.45 4.12 4.38
C PHE A 25 11.30 4.40 5.33
N SER A 26 10.58 5.49 5.10
CA SER A 26 9.40 5.86 5.89
C SER A 26 8.14 5.69 5.05
N ILE A 27 7.15 4.96 5.56
CA ILE A 27 5.88 4.69 4.89
C ILE A 27 4.76 5.31 5.72
N ILE A 28 3.95 6.16 5.09
CA ILE A 28 2.79 6.81 5.71
C ILE A 28 1.55 6.24 5.02
N LEU A 29 0.66 5.65 5.81
CA LEU A 29 -0.63 5.12 5.35
C LEU A 29 -1.79 5.86 6.02
N PRO A 30 -2.89 6.12 5.31
CA PRO A 30 -4.13 6.60 5.92
C PRO A 30 -4.63 5.63 6.99
N LYS A 31 -4.92 6.14 8.20
CA LYS A 31 -5.40 5.32 9.33
C LYS A 31 -6.78 4.70 9.07
N LEU A 32 -7.59 5.38 8.27
CA LEU A 32 -8.89 4.90 7.79
C LEU A 32 -8.85 4.89 6.28
N LEU A 33 -9.00 3.71 5.69
CA LEU A 33 -9.22 3.59 4.25
C LEU A 33 -10.68 3.97 3.98
N SER A 34 -10.90 5.02 3.19
CA SER A 34 -12.23 5.30 2.65
C SER A 34 -12.72 4.07 1.89
N GLU A 35 -13.94 3.60 2.17
CA GLU A 35 -14.49 2.37 1.58
C GLU A 35 -14.47 2.39 0.04
N SER A 36 -14.52 3.59 -0.56
CA SER A 36 -14.41 3.81 -2.00
C SER A 36 -13.06 3.40 -2.61
N LEU A 37 -11.99 3.21 -1.84
CA LEU A 37 -10.67 2.77 -2.32
C LEU A 37 -10.47 1.26 -2.18
N LYS A 38 -11.41 0.56 -1.54
CA LYS A 38 -11.38 -0.91 -1.45
C LYS A 38 -11.73 -1.45 -2.83
N VAL A 39 -10.71 -1.83 -3.60
CA VAL A 39 -10.91 -2.65 -4.80
C VAL A 39 -11.74 -3.86 -4.35
N PRO A 40 -12.91 -4.13 -4.96
CA PRO A 40 -13.72 -5.26 -4.55
C PRO A 40 -12.84 -6.51 -4.64
N HIS A 41 -12.61 -7.11 -3.47
CA HIS A 41 -12.06 -8.44 -3.41
C HIS A 41 -13.17 -9.32 -4.02
N ILE A 42 -12.96 -9.76 -5.26
CA ILE A 42 -13.77 -10.82 -5.85
C ILE A 42 -13.44 -12.09 -5.08
N ASP A 43 -14.12 -12.28 -3.94
CA ASP A 43 -14.23 -13.59 -3.33
C ASP A 43 -14.80 -14.51 -4.41
N GLY A 44 -13.98 -15.47 -4.85
CA GLY A 44 -14.36 -16.46 -5.84
C GLY A 44 -15.41 -17.40 -5.26
N GLU A 45 -16.64 -16.94 -5.12
CA GLU A 45 -17.82 -17.77 -4.94
C GLU A 45 -18.32 -18.21 -6.33
N ALA A 46 -17.70 -19.27 -6.84
CA ALA A 46 -18.38 -20.16 -7.77
C ALA A 46 -18.87 -21.38 -6.98
N ALA A 47 -19.81 -21.14 -6.06
CA ALA A 47 -20.75 -22.16 -5.63
C ALA A 47 -21.99 -22.05 -6.54
N SER A 48 -22.14 -22.98 -7.48
CA SER A 48 -23.41 -23.70 -7.70
C SER A 48 -23.48 -24.38 -9.07
N ARG A 49 -23.74 -25.69 -8.99
CA ARG A 49 -24.65 -26.50 -9.83
C ARG A 49 -24.17 -26.96 -11.19
#